data_AF-A0A2V7JTW4-F1
#
_entry.id   AF-A0A2V7JTW4-F1
#
_cell.length_a   1.000
_cell.length_b   1.000
_cell.length_c   1.000
_cell.angle_alpha   90.00
_cell.angle_beta   90.00
_cell.angle_gamma   90.00
#
_symmetry.space_group_name_H-M   'P 1'
#
loop_
_entity.id
_entity.type
_entity.pdbx_description
1 polymer ?
#
loop_
_entity_poly.entity_id
_entity_poly.type
_entity_poly.pdbx_seq_one_letter_code
_entity_poly.pdbx_strand_id
1 'polypeptide(L)'
;MTSRISIRLFARITVCLALVTLACKSEAKKLVEVRACSAITMDAPGAANCLVLQYKWKKKEALAYAQRFQFEQDSIAQFKADSGWRADAVRHSKEVQQCAADPSGDMTGCLLGFGWAEPRARATEDSTWRTNGSKHRQEIASCAHRRDMQAGACLQLYYKCSPARAIAVDDSIRRA
;
A
#
# COMPACT_ATOMS: atom_id res chain seq x y z
N MET A 1 28.25 30.04 69.25
CA MET A 1 28.31 31.15 68.28
C MET A 1 29.42 30.86 67.29
N THR A 2 29.09 30.20 66.18
CA THR A 2 30.05 29.67 65.21
C THR A 2 29.44 29.80 63.81
N SER A 3 29.84 30.80 63.05
CA SER A 3 29.48 30.89 61.62
C SER A 3 30.67 31.46 60.85
N ARG A 4 31.61 30.56 60.52
CA ARG A 4 32.74 30.77 59.60
C ARG A 4 32.97 29.50 58.79
N ILE A 5 31.93 28.95 58.17
CA ILE A 5 32.02 27.77 57.29
C ILE A 5 31.06 27.96 56.11
N SER A 6 31.30 28.96 55.26
CA SER A 6 30.51 29.10 54.02
C SER A 6 31.29 29.62 52.81
N ILE A 7 32.63 29.73 52.88
CA ILE A 7 33.42 30.43 51.84
C ILE A 7 34.38 29.50 51.06
N ARG A 8 34.47 28.19 51.34
CA ARG A 8 35.52 27.33 50.72
C ARG A 8 35.10 26.00 50.09
N LEU A 9 33.82 25.73 49.92
CA LEU A 9 33.27 24.56 49.20
C LEU A 9 32.16 25.15 48.33
N PHE A 10 32.23 25.34 47.01
CA PHE A 10 32.58 24.39 45.97
C PHE A 10 33.01 25.17 44.71
N ALA A 11 34.14 25.87 44.78
CA ALA A 11 34.84 26.43 43.61
C ALA A 11 35.47 25.33 42.72
N ARG A 12 34.84 24.15 42.60
CA ARG A 12 35.36 22.94 41.92
C ARG A 12 34.27 22.12 41.22
N ILE A 13 33.20 22.76 40.75
CA ILE A 13 32.27 22.15 39.78
C ILE A 13 32.14 23.09 38.59
N THR A 14 33.29 23.39 38.02
CA THR A 14 33.43 24.08 36.73
C THR A 14 34.61 23.40 36.10
N VAL A 15 34.47 22.98 34.84
CA VAL A 15 35.41 22.13 34.07
C VAL A 15 35.15 20.63 34.23
N CYS A 16 34.38 20.10 33.27
CA CYS A 16 34.50 18.78 32.61
C CYS A 16 33.17 18.30 31.97
N LEU A 17 32.31 19.21 31.50
CA LEU A 17 31.36 18.90 30.44
C LEU A 17 31.85 19.51 29.12
N ALA A 18 33.09 19.16 28.75
CA ALA A 18 33.49 19.23 27.35
C ALA A 18 32.73 18.12 26.63
N LEU A 19 31.50 18.43 26.20
CA LEU A 19 30.82 17.73 25.13
C LEU A 19 31.82 17.64 23.98
N VAL A 20 32.39 16.45 23.81
CA VAL A 20 33.11 16.05 22.61
C VAL A 20 32.11 16.22 21.48
N THR A 21 32.15 17.38 20.82
CA THR A 21 31.45 17.64 19.57
C THR A 21 32.20 16.89 18.47
N LEU A 22 32.15 15.55 18.55
CA LEU A 22 32.17 14.74 17.34
C LEU A 22 31.11 15.35 16.43
N ALA A 23 31.53 15.80 15.25
CA ALA A 23 30.78 16.57 14.28
C ALA A 23 29.51 15.83 13.77
N CYS A 24 28.55 15.62 14.65
CA CYS A 24 27.27 15.03 14.34
C CYS A 24 26.44 16.15 13.72
N LYS A 25 26.39 16.14 12.38
CA LYS A 25 25.49 16.99 11.62
C LYS A 25 24.09 16.89 12.23
N SER A 26 23.43 18.02 12.50
CA SER A 26 22.09 18.03 13.07
C SER A 26 21.09 17.34 12.14
N GLU A 27 20.08 16.68 12.71
CA GLU A 27 19.03 15.99 11.94
C GLU A 27 18.31 16.92 10.94
N ALA A 28 18.08 18.18 11.34
CA ALA A 28 17.50 19.17 10.46
C ALA A 28 18.35 19.42 9.21
N LYS A 29 19.68 19.53 9.37
CA LYS A 29 20.60 19.72 8.24
C LYS A 29 20.67 18.46 7.38
N LYS A 30 20.68 17.27 7.99
CA LYS A 30 20.61 16.01 7.26
C LYS A 30 19.37 15.93 6.37
N LEU A 31 18.21 16.31 6.89
CA LEU A 31 16.95 16.28 6.15
C LEU A 31 16.94 17.25 4.96
N VAL A 32 17.49 18.46 5.11
CA VAL A 32 17.58 19.44 4.01
C VAL A 32 18.40 18.89 2.85
N GLU A 33 19.54 18.28 3.14
CA GLU A 33 20.44 17.74 2.13
C GLU A 33 19.86 16.48 1.46
N VAL A 34 19.25 15.58 2.23
CA VAL A 34 18.55 14.41 1.69
C VAL A 34 17.40 14.85 0.80
N ARG A 35 16.60 15.85 1.20
CA ARG A 35 15.52 16.39 0.37
C ARG A 35 16.05 16.98 -0.94
N ALA A 36 17.16 17.71 -0.90
CA ALA A 36 17.77 18.31 -2.09
C ALA A 36 18.24 17.22 -3.07
N CYS A 37 18.94 16.20 -2.58
CA CYS A 37 19.39 15.09 -3.42
C CYS A 37 18.23 14.24 -3.95
N SER A 38 17.25 13.89 -3.10
CA SER A 38 16.09 13.10 -3.52
C SER A 38 15.19 13.83 -4.51
N ALA A 39 15.22 15.17 -4.56
CA ALA A 39 14.43 15.94 -5.53
C ALA A 39 14.95 15.85 -6.97
N ILE A 40 16.21 15.47 -7.17
CA ILE A 40 16.87 15.42 -8.50
C ILE A 40 17.25 14.00 -8.93
N THR A 41 16.91 13.00 -8.13
CA THR A 41 17.23 11.58 -8.38
C THR A 41 15.98 10.73 -8.32
N MET A 42 15.96 9.64 -9.10
CA MET A 42 14.80 8.75 -9.18
C MET A 42 14.65 7.78 -8.01
N ASP A 43 15.75 7.48 -7.29
CA ASP A 43 15.78 6.45 -6.26
C ASP A 43 16.77 6.74 -5.12
N ALA A 44 16.65 6.00 -4.02
CA ALA A 44 17.51 6.13 -2.85
C ALA A 44 19.01 5.89 -3.14
N PRO A 45 19.43 4.93 -3.98
CA PRO A 45 20.83 4.82 -4.40
C PRO A 45 21.36 6.07 -5.10
N GLY A 46 20.58 6.67 -6.01
CA GLY A 46 20.93 7.92 -6.66
C GLY A 46 21.07 9.07 -5.65
N ALA A 47 20.09 9.23 -4.76
CA ALA A 47 20.12 10.23 -3.70
C ALA A 47 21.33 10.02 -2.77
N ALA A 48 21.66 8.77 -2.42
CA ALA A 48 22.83 8.44 -1.61
C ALA A 48 24.15 8.81 -2.28
N ASN A 49 24.28 8.58 -3.60
CA ASN A 49 25.47 9.00 -4.35
C ASN A 49 25.60 10.53 -4.37
N CYS A 50 24.49 11.25 -4.56
CA CYS A 50 24.47 12.71 -4.45
C CYS A 50 24.93 13.17 -3.05
N LEU A 51 24.45 12.54 -1.98
CA LEU A 51 24.85 12.86 -0.60
C LEU A 51 26.34 12.63 -0.33
N VAL A 52 26.91 11.56 -0.88
CA VAL A 52 28.36 11.27 -0.77
C VAL A 52 29.17 12.32 -1.52
N LEU A 53 28.81 12.63 -2.77
CA LEU A 53 29.57 13.51 -3.64
C LEU A 53 29.47 14.99 -3.23
N GLN A 54 28.26 15.47 -2.93
CA GLN A 54 27.99 16.88 -2.69
C GLN A 54 28.13 17.27 -1.22
N TYR A 55 27.71 16.39 -0.32
CA TYR A 55 27.58 16.71 1.11
C TYR A 55 28.53 15.91 2.00
N LYS A 56 29.45 15.15 1.40
CA LYS A 56 30.52 14.35 2.05
C LYS A 56 29.99 13.36 3.09
N TRP A 57 28.81 12.78 2.87
CA TRP A 57 28.27 11.76 3.75
C TRP A 57 29.08 10.47 3.67
N LYS A 58 29.09 9.70 4.76
CA LYS A 58 29.59 8.33 4.72
C LYS A 58 28.62 7.48 3.89
N LYS A 59 29.13 6.68 2.95
CA LYS A 59 28.31 5.89 2.00
C LYS A 59 27.18 5.08 2.66
N LYS A 60 27.48 4.36 3.75
CA LYS A 60 26.47 3.58 4.48
C LYS A 60 25.40 4.45 5.13
N GLU A 61 25.79 5.59 5.71
CA GLU A 61 24.86 6.54 6.33
C GLU A 61 23.97 7.21 5.28
N ALA A 62 24.55 7.63 4.15
CA ALA A 62 23.84 8.22 3.03
C ALA A 62 22.75 7.30 2.50
N LEU A 63 23.08 6.02 2.27
CA LEU A 63 22.13 5.03 1.77
C LEU A 63 21.00 4.79 2.78
N ALA A 64 21.31 4.58 4.05
CA ALA A 64 20.31 4.36 5.08
C ALA A 64 19.32 5.54 5.21
N TYR A 65 19.83 6.77 5.19
CA TYR A 65 18.98 7.97 5.25
C TYR A 65 18.15 8.15 3.99
N ALA A 66 18.73 7.96 2.81
CA ALA A 66 18.01 8.07 1.54
C ALA A 66 16.88 7.02 1.45
N GLN A 67 17.15 5.77 1.86
CA GLN A 67 16.14 4.70 1.90
C GLN A 67 15.01 5.03 2.88
N ARG A 68 15.34 5.49 4.09
CA ARG A 68 14.33 5.89 5.07
C ARG A 68 13.47 7.05 4.56
N PHE A 69 14.11 8.06 3.98
CA PHE A 69 13.39 9.22 3.43
C PHE A 69 12.48 8.82 2.26
N GLN A 70 12.97 7.97 1.35
CA GLN A 70 12.15 7.44 0.26
C GLN A 70 10.95 6.66 0.81
N PHE A 71 11.18 5.76 1.78
CA PHE A 71 10.10 5.02 2.43
C PHE A 71 9.05 5.95 3.10
N GLU A 72 9.49 7.02 3.76
CA GLU A 72 8.59 8.02 4.33
C GLU A 72 7.76 8.74 3.25
N GLN A 73 8.38 9.12 2.12
CA GLN A 73 7.67 9.74 0.99
C GLN A 73 6.65 8.78 0.37
N ASP A 74 7.05 7.54 0.11
CA ASP A 74 6.20 6.50 -0.45
C ASP A 74 5.02 6.20 0.48
N SER A 75 5.27 6.15 1.79
CA SER A 75 4.22 5.94 2.80
C SER A 75 3.21 7.10 2.83
N ILE A 76 3.66 8.35 2.71
CA ILE A 76 2.78 9.52 2.64
C ILE A 76 1.97 9.51 1.34
N ALA A 77 2.61 9.20 0.21
CA ALA A 77 1.93 9.09 -1.08
C ALA A 77 0.84 8.01 -1.05
N GLN A 78 1.17 6.83 -0.50
CA GLN A 78 0.24 5.73 -0.32
C GLN A 78 -0.91 6.12 0.62
N PHE A 79 -0.61 6.75 1.75
CA PHE A 79 -1.64 7.24 2.67
C PHE A 79 -2.61 8.22 2.01
N LYS A 80 -2.11 9.15 1.19
CA LYS A 80 -2.95 10.09 0.44
C LYS A 80 -3.84 9.37 -0.58
N ALA A 81 -3.28 8.43 -1.35
CA ALA A 81 -4.03 7.63 -2.31
C ALA A 81 -5.14 6.82 -1.62
N ASP A 82 -4.82 6.18 -0.49
CA ASP A 82 -5.77 5.39 0.28
C ASP A 82 -6.82 6.26 0.97
N SER A 83 -6.46 7.46 1.42
CA SER A 83 -7.40 8.40 2.05
C SER A 83 -8.39 8.94 1.04
N GLY A 84 -7.93 9.34 -0.16
CA GLY A 84 -8.82 9.76 -1.24
C GLY A 84 -9.79 8.63 -1.64
N TRP A 85 -9.26 7.42 -1.77
CA TRP A 85 -10.07 6.23 -2.03
C TRP A 85 -11.14 5.98 -0.95
N ARG A 86 -10.77 6.08 0.33
CA ARG A 86 -11.70 5.88 1.45
C ARG A 86 -12.72 7.01 1.58
N ALA A 87 -12.36 8.24 1.25
CA ALA A 87 -13.30 9.37 1.25
C ALA A 87 -14.48 9.11 0.29
N ASP A 88 -14.19 8.43 -0.81
CA ASP A 88 -15.19 8.05 -1.82
C ASP A 88 -15.85 6.67 -1.55
N ALA A 89 -15.68 6.08 -0.36
CA ALA A 89 -16.17 4.73 -0.06
C ALA A 89 -17.68 4.54 -0.29
N VAL A 90 -18.50 5.56 0.00
CA VAL A 90 -19.94 5.51 -0.27
C VAL A 90 -20.24 5.46 -1.76
N ARG A 91 -19.48 6.21 -2.58
CA ARG A 91 -19.59 6.17 -4.04
C ARG A 91 -19.18 4.78 -4.55
N HIS A 92 -18.03 4.28 -4.10
CA HIS A 92 -17.52 2.98 -4.46
C HIS A 92 -18.44 1.83 -4.08
N SER A 93 -19.10 1.91 -2.93
CA SER A 93 -20.12 0.93 -2.53
C SER A 93 -21.32 0.91 -3.48
N LYS A 94 -21.77 2.07 -3.98
CA LYS A 94 -22.86 2.14 -4.97
C LYS A 94 -22.45 1.60 -6.33
N GLU A 95 -21.25 1.95 -6.79
CA GLU A 95 -20.67 1.41 -8.04
C GLU A 95 -20.57 -0.12 -7.99
N VAL A 96 -20.11 -0.67 -6.86
CA VAL A 96 -20.07 -2.13 -6.63
C VAL A 96 -21.46 -2.75 -6.67
N GLN A 97 -22.45 -2.16 -6.00
CA GLN A 97 -23.84 -2.66 -6.01
C GLN A 97 -24.44 -2.61 -7.42
N GLN A 98 -24.18 -1.54 -8.16
CA GLN A 98 -24.65 -1.39 -9.53
C GLN A 98 -24.01 -2.44 -10.45
N CYS A 99 -22.70 -2.63 -10.37
CA CYS A 99 -22.00 -3.63 -11.17
C CYS A 99 -22.34 -5.07 -10.77
N ALA A 100 -22.68 -5.33 -9.51
CA ALA A 100 -23.16 -6.64 -9.06
C ALA A 100 -24.59 -6.95 -9.57
N ALA A 101 -25.39 -5.92 -9.84
CA ALA A 101 -26.72 -6.07 -10.41
C ALA A 101 -26.73 -6.16 -11.95
N ASP A 102 -25.60 -5.87 -12.59
CA ASP A 102 -25.46 -5.82 -14.05
C ASP A 102 -25.83 -7.18 -14.69
N PRO A 103 -26.68 -7.20 -15.74
CA PRO A 103 -27.12 -8.43 -16.38
C PRO A 103 -25.99 -9.24 -17.05
N SER A 104 -24.89 -8.59 -17.46
CA SER A 104 -23.77 -9.27 -18.12
C SER A 104 -22.97 -10.16 -17.18
N GLY A 105 -23.04 -9.91 -15.87
CA GLY A 105 -22.17 -10.56 -14.89
C GLY A 105 -20.70 -10.12 -14.95
N ASP A 106 -20.33 -9.19 -15.84
CA ASP A 106 -18.97 -8.66 -15.98
C ASP A 106 -18.73 -7.48 -15.04
N MET A 107 -18.58 -7.81 -13.75
CA MET A 107 -18.33 -6.81 -12.71
C MET A 107 -16.98 -6.08 -12.91
N THR A 108 -15.94 -6.78 -13.38
CA THR A 108 -14.64 -6.13 -13.66
C THR A 108 -14.80 -5.09 -14.77
N GLY A 109 -15.40 -5.46 -15.91
CA GLY A 109 -15.65 -4.53 -17.01
C GLY A 109 -16.50 -3.33 -16.60
N CYS A 110 -17.56 -3.57 -15.82
CA CYS A 110 -18.40 -2.49 -15.29
C CYS A 110 -17.62 -1.51 -14.38
N LEU A 111 -16.80 -2.02 -13.45
CA LEU A 111 -16.01 -1.18 -12.54
C LEU A 111 -14.92 -0.39 -13.29
N LEU A 112 -14.33 -0.96 -14.33
CA LEU A 112 -13.42 -0.24 -15.22
C LEU A 112 -14.11 0.97 -15.88
N GLY A 113 -15.39 0.84 -16.25
CA GLY A 113 -16.21 1.95 -16.75
C GLY A 113 -16.37 3.10 -15.76
N PHE A 114 -16.30 2.83 -14.45
CA PHE A 114 -16.27 3.84 -13.39
C PHE A 114 -14.87 4.41 -13.12
N GLY A 115 -13.86 4.03 -13.89
CA GLY A 115 -12.48 4.50 -13.71
C GLY A 115 -11.71 3.79 -12.59
N TRP A 116 -12.18 2.62 -12.15
CA TRP A 116 -11.41 1.82 -11.20
C TRP A 116 -10.11 1.33 -11.85
N ALA A 117 -9.03 1.29 -11.07
CA ALA A 117 -7.81 0.62 -11.50
C ALA A 117 -8.09 -0.89 -11.65
N GLU A 118 -7.63 -1.49 -12.76
CA GLU A 118 -7.90 -2.91 -13.08
C GLU A 118 -7.58 -3.89 -11.94
N PRO A 119 -6.42 -3.80 -11.24
CA PRO A 119 -6.14 -4.72 -10.14
C PRO A 119 -7.17 -4.64 -9.01
N ARG A 120 -7.72 -3.44 -8.77
CA ARG A 120 -8.72 -3.22 -7.73
C ARG A 120 -10.11 -3.69 -8.18
N ALA A 121 -10.48 -3.46 -9.43
CA ALA A 121 -11.73 -3.96 -10.00
C ALA A 121 -11.79 -5.50 -9.91
N ARG A 122 -10.73 -6.18 -10.37
CA ARG A 122 -10.60 -7.65 -10.28
C ARG A 122 -10.67 -8.14 -8.84
N ALA A 123 -9.92 -7.52 -7.92
CA ALA A 123 -9.94 -7.90 -6.51
C ALA A 123 -11.34 -7.75 -5.87
N THR A 124 -12.11 -6.76 -6.32
CA THR A 124 -13.46 -6.48 -5.81
C THR A 124 -14.47 -7.49 -6.34
N GLU A 125 -14.41 -7.83 -7.63
CA GLU A 125 -15.19 -8.95 -8.20
C GLU A 125 -14.89 -10.25 -7.43
N ASP A 126 -13.61 -10.56 -7.27
CA ASP A 126 -13.14 -11.75 -6.56
C ASP A 126 -13.65 -11.81 -5.11
N SER A 127 -13.58 -10.69 -4.38
CA SER A 127 -14.11 -10.60 -3.02
C SER A 127 -15.62 -10.81 -3.00
N THR A 128 -16.34 -10.22 -3.94
CA THR A 128 -17.81 -10.31 -4.04
C THR A 128 -18.24 -11.74 -4.35
N TRP A 129 -17.53 -12.41 -5.26
CA TRP A 129 -17.71 -13.83 -5.57
C TRP A 129 -17.47 -14.71 -4.34
N ARG A 130 -16.36 -14.51 -3.62
CA ARG A 130 -16.03 -15.31 -2.42
C ARG A 130 -17.06 -15.16 -1.31
N THR A 131 -17.56 -13.95 -1.07
CA THR A 131 -18.62 -13.69 -0.08
C THR A 131 -19.88 -14.51 -0.35
N ASN A 132 -20.20 -14.77 -1.63
CA ASN A 132 -21.37 -15.54 -2.06
C ASN A 132 -21.06 -17.02 -2.34
N GLY A 133 -19.92 -17.54 -1.87
CA GLY A 133 -19.40 -18.85 -2.28
C GLY A 133 -20.32 -20.05 -1.98
N SER A 134 -21.13 -20.01 -0.92
CA SER A 134 -22.11 -21.09 -0.63
C SER A 134 -23.21 -21.15 -1.68
N LYS A 135 -23.74 -19.98 -2.07
CA LYS A 135 -24.74 -19.84 -3.13
C LYS A 135 -24.17 -20.34 -4.46
N HIS A 136 -22.98 -19.87 -4.84
CA HIS A 136 -22.35 -20.29 -6.11
C HIS A 136 -22.09 -21.79 -6.18
N ARG A 137 -21.73 -22.45 -5.07
CA ARG A 137 -21.62 -23.92 -5.05
C ARG A 137 -22.93 -24.63 -5.35
N GLN A 138 -24.05 -24.13 -4.83
CA GLN A 138 -25.38 -24.68 -5.11
C GLN A 138 -25.78 -24.45 -6.58
N GLU A 139 -25.50 -23.25 -7.11
CA GLU A 139 -25.74 -22.90 -8.52
C GLU A 139 -24.93 -23.82 -9.46
N ILE A 140 -23.64 -24.04 -9.16
CA ILE A 140 -22.76 -24.95 -9.90
C ILE A 140 -23.29 -26.39 -9.85
N ALA A 141 -23.63 -26.91 -8.67
CA ALA A 141 -24.18 -28.26 -8.54
C ALA A 141 -25.49 -28.42 -9.34
N SER A 142 -26.38 -27.43 -9.27
CA SER A 142 -27.64 -27.42 -10.02
C SER A 142 -27.40 -27.42 -11.52
N CYS A 143 -26.42 -26.65 -12.01
CA CYS A 143 -26.06 -26.63 -13.43
C CYS A 143 -25.32 -27.90 -13.87
N ALA A 144 -24.47 -28.48 -13.04
CA ALA A 144 -23.71 -29.70 -13.36
C ALA A 144 -24.61 -30.95 -13.49
N HIS A 145 -25.78 -30.97 -12.86
CA HIS A 145 -26.75 -32.06 -13.00
C HIS A 145 -27.56 -32.00 -14.31
N ARG A 146 -27.54 -30.88 -15.02
CA ARG A 146 -28.25 -30.75 -16.31
C ARG A 146 -27.49 -31.49 -17.41
N ARG A 147 -28.21 -32.22 -18.25
CA ARG A 147 -27.63 -32.97 -19.39
C ARG A 147 -27.80 -32.28 -20.74
N ASP A 148 -28.64 -31.26 -20.80
CA ASP A 148 -29.01 -30.53 -22.01
C ASP A 148 -28.04 -29.38 -22.35
N MET A 149 -27.14 -28.99 -21.45
CA MET A 149 -26.17 -27.92 -21.68
C MET A 149 -24.91 -28.05 -20.81
N GLN A 150 -23.84 -27.36 -21.21
CA GLN A 150 -22.62 -27.21 -20.39
C GLN A 150 -22.91 -26.40 -19.12
N ALA A 151 -22.23 -26.73 -18.02
CA ALA A 151 -22.47 -26.11 -16.72
C ALA A 151 -22.15 -24.61 -16.75
N GLY A 152 -21.08 -24.19 -17.42
CA GLY A 152 -20.72 -22.79 -17.60
C GLY A 152 -21.76 -22.01 -18.40
N ALA A 153 -22.31 -22.58 -19.47
CA ALA A 153 -23.40 -21.96 -20.23
C ALA A 153 -24.66 -21.79 -19.37
N CYS A 154 -25.03 -22.81 -18.59
CA CYS A 154 -26.11 -22.73 -17.61
C CYS A 154 -25.87 -21.60 -16.58
N LEU A 155 -24.66 -21.48 -16.06
CA LEU A 155 -24.28 -20.47 -15.08
C LEU A 155 -24.37 -19.05 -15.64
N GLN A 156 -23.97 -18.84 -16.90
CA GLN A 156 -24.11 -17.53 -17.56
C GLN A 156 -25.59 -17.18 -17.77
N LEU A 157 -26.38 -18.11 -18.32
CA LEU A 157 -27.78 -17.86 -18.65
C LEU A 157 -28.69 -17.64 -17.44
N TYR A 158 -28.52 -18.44 -16.38
CA TYR A 158 -29.46 -18.47 -15.27
C TYR A 158 -28.95 -17.76 -14.01
N TYR A 159 -27.64 -17.66 -13.85
CA TYR A 159 -27.03 -17.15 -12.61
C TYR A 159 -26.10 -15.96 -12.83
N LYS A 160 -26.07 -15.42 -14.07
CA LYS A 160 -25.25 -14.24 -14.44
C LYS A 160 -23.79 -14.40 -14.05
N CYS A 161 -23.27 -15.63 -14.14
CA CYS A 161 -21.88 -15.92 -13.86
C CYS A 161 -21.00 -15.25 -14.92
N SER A 162 -19.86 -14.68 -14.51
CA SER A 162 -18.97 -14.03 -15.47
C SER A 162 -18.42 -15.06 -16.48
N PRO A 163 -18.20 -14.67 -17.76
CA PRO A 163 -17.73 -15.60 -18.78
C PRO A 163 -16.43 -16.32 -18.40
N ALA A 164 -15.48 -15.60 -17.80
CA ALA A 164 -14.21 -16.17 -17.35
C ALA A 164 -14.41 -17.26 -16.28
N ARG A 165 -15.35 -17.07 -15.34
CA ARG A 165 -15.64 -18.06 -14.28
C ARG A 165 -16.42 -19.25 -14.83
N ALA A 166 -17.35 -19.02 -15.74
CA ALA A 166 -18.08 -20.09 -16.41
C ALA A 166 -17.14 -21.04 -17.16
N ILE A 167 -16.18 -20.48 -17.93
CA ILE A 167 -15.14 -21.28 -18.61
C ILE A 167 -14.30 -22.05 -17.59
N ALA A 168 -13.89 -21.41 -16.50
CA ALA A 168 -13.11 -22.07 -15.45
C ALA A 168 -13.86 -23.22 -14.77
N VAL A 169 -15.19 -23.11 -14.61
CA VAL A 169 -16.05 -24.19 -14.08
C VAL A 169 -16.11 -25.36 -15.05
N ASP A 170 -16.36 -25.12 -16.34
CA ASP A 170 -16.40 -26.19 -17.35
C ASP A 170 -15.04 -26.90 -17.44
N ASP A 171 -13.94 -26.15 -17.41
CA ASP A 171 -12.59 -26.70 -17.38
C ASP A 171 -12.31 -27.53 -16.12
N SER A 172 -12.81 -27.09 -14.96
CA SER A 172 -12.66 -27.83 -13.70
C SER A 172 -13.46 -29.13 -13.72
N ILE A 173 -14.70 -29.12 -14.22
CA ILE A 173 -15.56 -30.32 -14.31
C ILE A 173 -14.95 -31.32 -15.28
N ARG A 174 -14.43 -30.86 -16.42
CA ARG A 174 -13.79 -31.72 -17.43
C ARG A 174 -12.54 -32.44 -16.92
N ARG A 175 -11.86 -31.87 -15.90
CA ARG A 175 -10.63 -32.42 -15.32
C ARG A 175 -10.85 -33.28 -14.07
N ALA A 176 -12.05 -33.23 -13.47
CA ALA A 176 -12.43 -33.98 -12.28
C ALA A 176 -12.84 -35.42 -12.63
#